data_AF-A0A382HE29-F1
#
_entry.id   AF-A0A382HE29-F1
#
_cell.length_a   1.000
_cell.length_b   1.000
_cell.length_c   1.000
_cell.angle_alpha   90.00
_cell.angle_beta   90.00
_cell.angle_gamma   90.00
#
_symmetry.space_group_name_H-M   'P 1'
#
loop_
_entity.id
_entity.type
_entity.pdbx_description
1 polymer ?
#
loop_
_entity_poly.entity_id
_entity_poly.type
_entity_poly.pdbx_seq_one_letter_code
_entity_poly.pdbx_strand_id
1 'polypeptide(L)'
;MRVAVLGAGAVGSRVVRQLLSTDAVDRIVLRDTSAERLAQVSRSLGERVELEHHPFPSDLEADAVVVATPRGTQLEAVEAAIRARRPAVLVGNGLAETIAV
;
A
#
# COMPACT_ATOMS: atom_id res chain seq x y z
N MET A 1 15.03 0.09 -4.64
CA MET A 1 14.04 0.13 -3.55
C MET A 1 12.77 -0.62 -3.92
N ARG A 2 12.27 -1.50 -3.05
CA ARG A 2 10.96 -2.17 -3.13
C ARG A 2 9.94 -1.45 -2.24
N VAL A 3 8.84 -0.98 -2.81
CA VAL A 3 7.78 -0.26 -2.07
C VAL A 3 6.51 -1.08 -2.05
N ALA A 4 5.94 -1.30 -0.87
CA ALA A 4 4.60 -1.87 -0.74
C ALA A 4 3.54 -0.75 -0.73
N VAL A 5 2.46 -0.94 -1.46
CA VAL A 5 1.27 -0.08 -1.45
C VAL A 5 0.08 -0.93 -1.02
N LEU A 6 -0.48 -0.61 0.13
CA LEU A 6 -1.61 -1.33 0.71
C LEU A 6 -2.92 -0.62 0.33
N GLY A 7 -3.74 -1.28 -0.46
CA GLY A 7 -5.01 -0.78 -0.98
C GLY A 7 -4.91 -0.37 -2.45
N ALA A 8 -5.53 -1.14 -3.34
CA ALA A 8 -5.68 -0.89 -4.77
C ALA A 8 -6.87 0.03 -5.12
N GLY A 9 -7.35 0.81 -4.16
CA GLY A 9 -8.37 1.83 -4.40
C GLY A 9 -7.85 3.02 -5.21
N ALA A 10 -8.65 4.10 -5.24
CA ALA A 10 -8.33 5.30 -6.01
C ALA A 10 -6.97 5.92 -5.63
N VAL A 11 -6.67 6.02 -4.34
CA VAL A 11 -5.42 6.64 -3.86
C VAL A 11 -4.23 5.71 -4.08
N GLY A 12 -4.30 4.43 -3.68
CA GLY A 12 -3.17 3.52 -3.89
C GLY A 12 -2.83 3.31 -5.36
N SER A 13 -3.83 3.26 -6.25
CA SER A 13 -3.59 3.24 -7.70
C SER A 13 -2.84 4.50 -8.19
N ARG A 14 -3.15 5.68 -7.64
CA ARG A 14 -2.41 6.93 -7.96
C ARG A 14 -0.98 6.90 -7.42
N VAL A 15 -0.80 6.40 -6.19
CA VAL A 15 0.54 6.21 -5.59
C VAL A 15 1.38 5.30 -6.48
N VAL A 16 0.86 4.15 -6.90
CA VAL A 16 1.58 3.24 -7.80
C VAL A 16 1.99 3.94 -9.09
N ARG A 17 1.08 4.69 -9.73
CA ARG A 17 1.41 5.47 -10.95
C ARG A 17 2.50 6.51 -10.70
N GLN A 18 2.47 7.18 -9.55
CA GLN A 18 3.49 8.17 -9.18
C GLN A 18 4.84 7.51 -8.88
N LEU A 19 4.87 6.33 -8.25
CA LEU A 19 6.12 5.60 -8.03
C LEU A 19 6.70 5.09 -9.35
N LEU A 20 5.84 4.63 -10.28
CA LEU A 20 6.24 4.22 -11.62
C LEU A 20 6.78 5.37 -12.48
N SER A 21 6.42 6.63 -12.24
CA SER A 21 7.00 7.76 -12.97
C SER A 21 8.41 8.14 -12.49
N THR A 22 8.95 7.41 -11.51
CA THR A 22 10.30 7.60 -10.98
C THR A 22 11.18 6.38 -11.22
N ASP A 23 12.48 6.61 -11.33
CA ASP A 23 13.51 5.56 -11.44
C ASP A 23 14.06 5.12 -10.08
N ALA A 24 13.60 5.72 -8.97
CA ALA A 24 14.07 5.40 -7.62
C ALA A 24 13.47 4.09 -7.05
N VAL A 25 12.42 3.57 -7.69
CA VAL A 25 11.67 2.39 -7.24
C VAL A 25 11.80 1.27 -8.26
N ASP A 26 12.48 0.20 -7.87
CA ASP A 26 12.74 -0.96 -8.75
C ASP A 26 11.51 -1.86 -8.83
N ARG A 27 10.80 -2.01 -7.70
CA ARG A 27 9.67 -2.93 -7.56
C ARG A 27 8.58 -2.31 -6.70
N ILE A 28 7.34 -2.46 -7.13
CA ILE A 28 6.16 -2.03 -6.37
C ILE A 28 5.32 -3.26 -6.09
N VAL A 29 4.96 -3.48 -4.83
CA VAL A 29 3.98 -4.49 -4.44
C VAL A 29 2.67 -3.79 -4.20
N LEU A 30 1.67 -4.01 -5.05
CA LEU A 30 0.31 -3.54 -4.81
C LEU A 30 -0.50 -4.68 -4.18
N ARG A 31 -0.85 -4.51 -2.91
CA ARG A 31 -1.61 -5.50 -2.14
C ARG A 31 -3.01 -5.00 -1.85
N ASP A 32 -4.02 -5.84 -2.05
CA ASP A 32 -5.42 -5.57 -1.67
C ASP A 32 -6.11 -6.86 -1.21
N THR A 33 -7.15 -6.72 -0.39
CA THR A 33 -8.02 -7.84 0.02
C THR A 33 -9.09 -8.17 -1.02
N SER A 34 -9.27 -7.33 -2.04
CA SER A 34 -10.18 -7.53 -3.15
C SER A 34 -9.42 -7.97 -4.40
N ALA A 35 -9.55 -9.25 -4.76
CA ALA A 35 -9.07 -9.77 -6.04
C ALA A 35 -9.66 -9.01 -7.24
N GLU A 36 -10.91 -8.56 -7.13
CA GLU A 36 -11.58 -7.77 -8.18
C GLU A 36 -10.87 -6.44 -8.43
N ARG A 37 -10.55 -5.69 -7.36
CA ARG A 37 -9.80 -4.42 -7.50
C ARG A 37 -8.42 -4.65 -8.11
N LEU A 38 -7.70 -5.69 -7.68
CA LEU A 38 -6.40 -6.02 -8.25
C LEU A 38 -6.51 -6.34 -9.75
N ALA A 39 -7.52 -7.10 -10.16
CA ALA A 39 -7.78 -7.42 -11.56
C ALA A 39 -8.18 -6.21 -12.41
N GLN A 40 -8.88 -5.24 -11.83
CA GLN A 40 -9.22 -3.98 -12.52
C GLN A 40 -7.96 -3.12 -12.75
N VAL A 41 -7.12 -3.00 -11.74
CA VAL A 41 -5.92 -2.14 -11.81
C VAL A 41 -4.82 -2.77 -12.66
N SER A 42 -4.68 -4.11 -12.64
CA SER A 42 -3.64 -4.87 -13.36
C SER A 42 -3.54 -4.52 -14.85
N ARG A 43 -4.67 -4.26 -15.51
CA ARG A 43 -4.76 -3.92 -16.93
C ARG A 43 -4.01 -2.66 -17.32
N SER A 44 -3.65 -1.83 -16.33
CA SER A 44 -3.08 -0.49 -16.52
C SER A 44 -1.74 -0.29 -15.84
N LEU A 45 -1.13 -1.36 -15.33
CA LEU A 45 0.13 -1.35 -14.59
C LEU A 45 1.24 -2.04 -15.40
N GLY A 46 2.47 -1.54 -15.23
CA GLY A 46 3.66 -2.06 -15.92
C GLY A 46 4.36 -3.19 -15.16
N GLU A 47 5.43 -3.72 -15.76
CA GLU A 47 6.18 -4.91 -15.30
C GLU A 47 6.83 -4.78 -13.91
N ARG A 48 7.04 -3.54 -13.44
CA ARG A 48 7.57 -3.27 -12.10
C ARG A 48 6.55 -3.48 -10.97
N VAL A 49 5.29 -3.75 -11.28
CA VAL A 49 4.25 -3.95 -10.25
C VAL A 49 3.93 -5.43 -10.07
N GLU A 50 4.03 -5.86 -8.83
CA GLU A 50 3.59 -7.17 -8.34
C GLU A 50 2.25 -7.02 -7.65
N LEU A 51 1.29 -7.86 -7.99
CA LEU A 51 -0.04 -7.84 -7.38
C LEU A 51 -0.16 -8.94 -6.36
N GLU A 52 -0.57 -8.59 -5.15
CA GLU A 52 -0.74 -9.55 -4.07
C GLU A 52 -2.17 -9.47 -3.52
N HIS A 53 -2.92 -10.55 -3.72
CA HIS A 53 -4.22 -10.71 -3.08
C HIS A 53 -4.02 -11.32 -1.69
N HIS A 54 -3.89 -10.47 -0.68
CA HIS A 54 -3.54 -10.90 0.67
C HIS A 54 -4.10 -9.92 1.72
N PRO A 55 -4.55 -10.40 2.90
CA PRO A 55 -4.87 -9.56 4.05
C PRO A 55 -3.73 -8.61 4.45
N PHE A 56 -4.13 -7.45 4.97
CA PHE A 56 -3.25 -6.59 5.76
C PHE A 56 -3.28 -7.07 7.22
N PRO A 57 -2.21 -6.89 8.01
CA PRO A 57 -0.84 -6.53 7.67
C PRO A 57 0.11 -7.72 7.86
N SER A 58 0.10 -8.67 6.94
CA SER A 58 1.09 -9.75 6.98
C SER A 58 2.49 -9.26 6.56
N ASP A 59 3.50 -10.11 6.74
CA ASP A 59 4.88 -9.81 6.37
C ASP A 59 4.98 -9.25 4.94
N LEU A 60 5.50 -8.02 4.87
CA LEU A 60 5.73 -7.28 3.64
C LEU A 60 7.23 -7.14 3.47
N GLU A 61 7.83 -7.89 2.55
CA GLU A 61 9.24 -7.72 2.22
C GLU A 61 9.47 -6.44 1.40
N ALA A 62 9.31 -5.27 2.02
CA ALA A 62 9.50 -3.98 1.37
C ALA A 62 10.44 -3.08 2.18
N ASP A 63 11.10 -2.16 1.48
CA ASP A 63 11.95 -1.14 2.07
C ASP A 63 11.11 0.02 2.65
N ALA A 64 9.91 0.26 2.10
CA ALA A 64 8.95 1.23 2.60
C ALA A 64 7.51 0.76 2.33
N VAL A 65 6.57 1.19 3.18
CA VAL A 65 5.15 0.81 3.09
C VAL A 65 4.28 2.06 2.98
N VAL A 66 3.50 2.17 1.92
CA VAL A 66 2.44 3.17 1.75
C VAL A 66 1.11 2.55 2.15
N VAL A 67 0.43 3.15 3.13
CA VAL A 67 -0.85 2.65 3.64
C VAL A 67 -1.97 3.52 3.05
N ALA A 68 -2.63 2.99 2.02
CA ALA A 68 -3.73 3.62 1.28
C ALA A 68 -5.07 2.89 1.46
N THR A 69 -5.20 2.11 2.53
CA THR A 69 -6.41 1.37 2.89
C THR A 69 -7.46 2.32 3.48
N PRO A 70 -8.75 1.91 3.57
CA PRO A 70 -9.79 2.74 4.18
C PRO A 70 -9.45 3.20 5.61
N ARG A 71 -9.97 4.36 6.01
CA ARG A 71 -9.82 4.86 7.39
C ARG A 71 -10.31 3.80 8.38
N GLY A 72 -9.63 3.69 9.52
CA GLY A 72 -9.94 2.69 10.55
C GLY A 72 -9.25 1.34 10.33
N THR A 73 -8.67 1.09 9.15
CA THR A 73 -7.93 -0.16 8.85
C THR A 73 -6.41 0.03 8.78
N GLN A 74 -5.93 1.27 9.00
CA GLN A 74 -4.54 1.64 8.72
C GLN A 74 -3.60 1.37 9.88
N LEU A 75 -4.09 1.48 11.12
CA LEU A 75 -3.27 1.40 12.34
C LEU A 75 -2.42 0.12 12.38
N GLU A 76 -3.04 -1.04 12.20
CA GLU A 76 -2.36 -2.33 12.28
C GLU A 76 -1.22 -2.45 11.25
N ALA A 77 -1.44 -1.92 10.03
CA ALA A 77 -0.43 -1.92 8.98
C ALA A 77 0.75 -0.98 9.28
N VAL A 78 0.46 0.18 9.89
CA VAL A 78 1.50 1.11 10.33
C VAL A 78 2.31 0.51 11.47
N GLU A 79 1.66 -0.09 12.47
CA GLU A 79 2.33 -0.76 13.58
C GLU A 79 3.22 -1.91 13.09
N ALA A 80 2.74 -2.72 12.15
CA ALA A 80 3.52 -3.80 11.55
C ALA A 80 4.75 -3.27 10.81
N ALA A 81 4.61 -2.20 10.02
CA ALA A 81 5.74 -1.56 9.33
C ALA A 81 6.78 -1.01 10.31
N ILE A 82 6.34 -0.30 11.36
CA ILE A 82 7.23 0.27 12.39
C ILE A 82 7.95 -0.85 13.16
N ARG A 83 7.23 -1.91 13.56
CA ARG A 83 7.82 -3.06 14.26
C ARG A 83 8.89 -3.74 13.40
N ALA A 84 8.68 -3.80 12.09
CA ALA A 84 9.64 -4.27 11.12
C ALA A 84 10.75 -3.27 10.78
N ARG A 85 10.79 -2.09 11.42
CA ARG A 85 11.73 -0.98 11.17
C ARG A 85 11.71 -0.49 9.71
N ARG A 86 10.51 -0.46 9.12
CA ARG A 86 10.26 0.04 7.76
C ARG A 86 9.56 1.40 7.84
N PRO A 87 10.00 2.41 7.08
CA PRO A 87 9.24 3.65 6.90
C PRO A 87 7.80 3.38 6.47
N ALA A 88 6.86 3.97 7.19
CA ALA A 88 5.44 3.93 6.88
C ALA A 88 4.98 5.31 6.39
N VAL A 89 4.35 5.36 5.22
CA VAL A 89 3.78 6.57 4.63
C VAL A 89 2.26 6.44 4.63
N LEU A 90 1.59 7.36 5.31
CA LEU A 90 0.13 7.45 5.32
C LEU A 90 -0.34 8.44 4.25
N VAL A 91 -1.36 8.07 3.48
CA VAL A 91 -1.97 8.95 2.46
C VAL A 91 -3.28 9.61 2.91
N GLY A 92 -3.70 9.41 4.16
CA GLY A 92 -4.93 10.00 4.71
C GLY A 92 -4.68 10.76 6.02
N ASN A 93 -5.66 11.56 6.42
CA ASN A 93 -5.60 12.39 7.63
C ASN A 93 -6.11 11.66 8.90
N GLY A 94 -6.06 10.32 8.94
CA GLY A 94 -6.54 9.57 10.10
C GLY A 94 -6.08 8.11 10.10
N LEU A 95 -5.45 7.70 11.21
CA LEU A 95 -4.90 6.34 11.42
C LEU A 95 -5.98 5.34 11.91
N ALA A 96 -6.78 5.78 12.87
CA ALA A 96 -7.91 5.04 13.44
C ALA A 96 -9.18 5.88 13.34
N GLU A 97 -10.34 5.29 13.63
CA GLU A 97 -11.49 6.09 14.05
C GLU A 97 -11.12 6.77 15.38
N THR A 98 -10.55 7.96 15.30
CA THR A 98 -10.40 8.83 16.45
C THR A 98 -11.80 9.30 16.83
N ILE A 99 -12.35 8.76 17.92
CA ILE A 99 -13.43 9.42 18.63
C ILE A 99 -12.80 10.67 19.22
N ALA A 100 -13.10 11.84 18.65
CA ALA A 100 -12.78 13.09 19.31
C ALA A 100 -13.60 13.13 20.60
N VAL A 101 -12.92 13.06 21.74
CA VAL A 101 -13.52 13.35 23.06
C VAL A 101 -13.57 14.86 23.23
#